data_AF-A0A9E4QGD0-F1
#
_entry.id   AF-A0A9E4QGD0-F1
#
_cell.length_a   1.000
_cell.length_b   1.000
_cell.length_c   1.000
_cell.angle_alpha   90.00
_cell.angle_beta   90.00
_cell.angle_gamma   90.00
#
_symmetry.space_group_name_H-M   'P 1'
#
loop_
_entity.id
_entity.type
_entity.pdbx_description
1 polymer ?
#
loop_
_entity_poly.entity_id
_entity_poly.type
_entity_poly.pdbx_seq_one_letter_code
_entity_poly.pdbx_strand_id
1 'polypeptide(L)'
;MVHRPEPDGGWEAAALEHTGGLRHPIASTTRLWRSISSSRARKQDRPLLTLTPEECDAAFREEERRSARFAALFADHPVHNLYYEDLAGKQNDTLAGVQQFLGVEPARLAPTTVRQNPEPLRQLIGNYDELFAAFRGTADEAFFD
;
A
#
# COMPACT_ATOMS: atom_id res chain seq x y z
N MET A 1 -43.57 16.69 7.95
CA MET A 1 -42.56 15.91 8.68
C MET A 1 -42.47 14.55 8.01
N VAL A 2 -41.50 14.38 7.11
CA VAL A 2 -41.30 13.13 6.37
C VAL A 2 -39.95 12.57 6.80
N HIS A 3 -40.03 11.40 7.43
CA HIS A 3 -38.92 10.57 7.88
C HIS A 3 -38.07 10.15 6.68
N ARG A 4 -36.77 10.40 6.72
CA ARG A 4 -35.79 9.84 5.77
C ARG A 4 -35.23 8.56 6.40
N PRO A 5 -35.22 7.40 5.71
CA PRO A 5 -34.49 6.24 6.20
C PRO A 5 -32.99 6.43 5.96
N GLU A 6 -32.20 6.12 6.98
CA GLU A 6 -30.74 5.96 6.94
C GLU A 6 -30.39 4.75 6.05
N PRO A 7 -29.35 4.81 5.19
CA PRO A 7 -28.89 3.62 4.49
C PRO A 7 -28.06 2.75 5.45
N ASP A 8 -28.57 1.55 5.68
CA ASP A 8 -27.94 0.47 6.44
C ASP A 8 -26.49 0.24 6.01
N GLY A 9 -25.57 0.33 6.98
CA GLY A 9 -24.13 0.08 6.88
C GLY A 9 -23.80 -1.41 6.66
N GLY A 10 -24.30 -1.98 5.57
CA GLY A 10 -24.16 -3.40 5.23
C GLY A 10 -22.89 -3.79 4.47
N TRP A 11 -21.93 -2.88 4.24
CA TRP A 11 -20.70 -3.20 3.49
C TRP A 11 -19.44 -3.33 4.37
N GLU A 12 -19.48 -2.91 5.65
CA GLU A 12 -18.32 -3.02 6.55
C GLU A 12 -18.10 -4.45 7.09
N ALA A 13 -19.09 -5.33 7.01
CA ALA A 13 -19.01 -6.68 7.57
C ALA A 13 -18.52 -7.79 6.61
N ALA A 14 -18.47 -7.53 5.30
CA ALA A 14 -18.12 -8.56 4.31
C ALA A 14 -16.61 -8.66 3.98
N ALA A 15 -15.78 -7.77 4.51
CA ALA A 15 -14.34 -7.72 4.18
C ALA A 15 -13.43 -8.47 5.17
N LEU A 16 -13.97 -9.10 6.23
CA LEU A 16 -13.16 -9.53 7.38
C LEU A 16 -13.03 -11.05 7.61
N GLU A 17 -13.59 -11.93 6.77
CA GLU A 17 -13.63 -13.37 7.12
C GLU A 17 -12.75 -14.34 6.30
N HIS A 18 -11.94 -13.88 5.33
CA HIS A 18 -11.10 -14.81 4.54
C HIS A 18 -9.63 -14.39 4.33
N THR A 19 -8.98 -13.84 5.36
CA THR A 19 -7.50 -13.77 5.44
C THR A 19 -6.96 -14.83 6.39
N GLY A 20 -6.95 -16.08 5.93
CA GLY A 20 -6.08 -17.11 6.46
C GLY A 20 -4.73 -17.02 5.77
N GLY A 21 -3.79 -16.26 6.32
CA GLY A 21 -2.46 -16.07 5.78
C GLY A 21 -1.82 -14.80 6.35
N LEU A 22 -0.64 -14.94 6.94
CA LEU A 22 0.09 -13.96 7.76
C LEU A 22 -0.52 -13.71 9.15
N ARG A 23 0.12 -14.32 10.15
CA ARG A 23 -0.02 -13.94 11.56
C ARG A 23 0.49 -12.53 11.86
N HIS A 24 0.95 -11.79 10.85
CA HIS A 24 1.06 -10.36 10.90
C HIS A 24 0.74 -9.72 9.53
N PRO A 25 -0.51 -9.33 9.24
CA PRO A 25 -0.75 -8.26 8.27
C PRO A 25 0.13 -7.06 8.64
N ILE A 26 0.51 -6.22 7.68
CA ILE A 26 1.31 -5.00 7.92
C ILE A 26 0.68 -4.05 8.98
N ALA A 27 -0.54 -4.34 9.44
CA ALA A 27 -1.17 -3.78 10.64
C ALA A 27 -0.70 -4.35 12.01
N SER A 28 0.02 -5.47 12.07
CA SER A 28 0.33 -6.17 13.33
C SER A 28 1.78 -6.64 13.52
N THR A 29 2.73 -6.36 12.62
CA THR A 29 4.19 -6.47 12.91
C THR A 29 4.82 -5.14 13.32
N THR A 30 4.08 -4.25 13.98
CA THR A 30 4.76 -3.29 14.85
C THR A 30 3.86 -2.81 15.97
N ARG A 31 4.16 -3.28 17.18
CA ARG A 31 3.81 -2.63 18.45
C ARG A 31 4.33 -1.18 18.55
N LEU A 32 4.88 -0.61 17.48
CA LEU A 32 5.37 0.77 17.37
C LEU A 32 4.38 1.74 16.69
N TRP A 33 3.29 1.26 16.08
CA TRP A 33 2.26 2.18 15.52
C TRP A 33 1.41 2.85 16.61
N ARG A 34 1.44 2.36 17.85
CA ARG A 34 0.59 2.86 18.95
C ARG A 34 1.09 4.13 19.64
N SER A 35 2.16 4.78 19.15
CA SER A 35 2.59 6.10 19.69
C SER A 35 2.56 7.26 18.69
N ILE A 36 2.16 7.04 17.42
CA ILE A 36 2.14 8.10 16.39
C ILE A 36 0.81 8.87 16.39
N SER A 37 0.22 9.12 17.56
CA SER A 37 -0.97 9.98 17.68
C SER A 37 -0.91 10.94 18.87
N SER A 38 0.29 11.42 19.23
CA SER A 38 0.38 12.64 20.03
C SER A 38 1.48 13.56 19.51
N SER A 39 1.03 14.68 18.95
CA SER A 39 1.69 15.99 19.01
C SER A 39 3.19 16.06 18.71
N ARG A 40 3.52 16.57 17.50
CA ARG A 40 4.71 17.40 17.28
C ARG A 40 6.07 16.76 17.62
N ALA A 41 6.24 15.46 17.42
CA ALA A 41 7.54 14.82 17.50
C ALA A 41 8.44 15.29 16.34
N ARG A 42 9.63 15.80 16.66
CA ARG A 42 10.63 16.25 15.70
C ARG A 42 10.97 15.10 14.73
N LYS A 43 11.32 15.45 13.50
CA LYS A 43 11.68 14.56 12.37
C LYS A 43 12.81 13.54 12.67
N GLN A 44 13.34 13.50 13.89
CA GLN A 44 14.63 12.90 14.23
C GLN A 44 14.55 11.62 15.09
N ASP A 45 13.37 11.21 15.57
CA ASP A 45 13.21 10.07 16.51
C ASP A 45 12.33 8.92 15.99
N ARG A 46 12.16 8.76 14.67
CA ARG A 46 11.48 7.56 14.15
C ARG A 46 12.42 6.35 14.28
N PRO A 47 12.06 5.29 15.03
CA PRO A 47 12.89 4.10 15.11
C PRO A 47 12.98 3.43 13.73
N LEU A 48 14.20 3.05 13.35
CA LEU A 48 14.44 2.30 12.12
C LEU A 48 13.81 0.90 12.23
N LEU A 49 13.24 0.43 11.12
CA LEU A 49 12.71 -0.92 11.01
C LEU A 49 13.86 -1.91 10.88
N THR A 50 13.75 -3.06 11.54
CA THR A 50 14.67 -4.19 11.33
C THR A 50 13.83 -5.36 10.85
N LEU A 51 14.23 -5.98 9.75
CA LEU A 51 13.51 -7.09 9.12
C LEU A 51 14.46 -8.25 8.89
N THR A 52 13.97 -9.48 8.86
CA THR A 52 14.79 -10.64 8.46
C THR A 52 14.59 -11.00 6.98
N PRO A 53 15.55 -11.68 6.34
CA PRO A 53 15.36 -12.18 4.98
C PRO A 53 14.13 -13.09 4.84
N GLU A 54 13.82 -13.89 5.86
CA GLU A 54 12.65 -14.78 5.85
C GLU A 54 11.33 -14.00 5.89
N GLU A 55 11.27 -12.90 6.63
CA GLU A 55 10.10 -12.01 6.65
C GLU A 55 9.90 -11.34 5.29
N CYS A 56 10.98 -10.91 4.64
CA CYS A 56 10.95 -10.34 3.30
C CYS A 56 10.49 -11.37 2.25
N ASP A 57 11.08 -12.57 2.22
CA ASP A 57 10.69 -13.62 1.26
C ASP A 57 9.23 -14.02 1.45
N ALA A 58 8.77 -14.22 2.69
CA ALA A 58 7.37 -14.51 2.96
C ALA A 58 6.42 -13.42 2.42
N ALA A 59 6.80 -12.14 2.56
CA ALA A 59 6.04 -11.02 2.02
C ALA A 59 6.04 -11.00 0.48
N PHE A 60 7.19 -11.25 -0.17
CA PHE A 60 7.28 -11.30 -1.63
C PHE A 60 6.44 -12.42 -2.22
N ARG A 61 6.48 -13.63 -1.63
CA ARG A 61 5.67 -14.78 -2.09
C ARG A 61 4.17 -14.52 -1.93
N GLU A 62 3.76 -13.86 -0.85
CA GLU A 62 2.37 -13.48 -0.68
C GLU A 62 1.94 -12.43 -1.71
N GLU A 63 2.80 -11.46 -2.02
CA GLU A 63 2.53 -10.46 -3.06
C GLU A 63 2.41 -11.11 -4.45
N GLU A 64 3.31 -12.02 -4.80
CA GLU A 64 3.22 -12.81 -6.03
C GLU A 64 1.91 -13.59 -6.12
N ARG A 65 1.53 -14.30 -5.04
CA ARG A 65 0.25 -15.03 -4.98
C ARG A 65 -0.94 -14.11 -5.14
N ARG A 66 -0.92 -12.96 -4.46
CA ARG A 66 -2.02 -11.98 -4.47
C ARG A 66 -2.18 -11.36 -5.85
N SER A 67 -1.07 -10.96 -6.47
CA SER A 67 -1.02 -10.44 -7.84
C SER A 67 -1.56 -11.46 -8.84
N ALA A 68 -1.06 -12.71 -8.81
CA ALA A 68 -1.54 -13.79 -9.68
C ALA A 68 -3.04 -14.08 -9.50
N ARG A 69 -3.52 -14.07 -8.24
CA ARG A 69 -4.95 -14.25 -7.93
C ARG A 69 -5.80 -13.14 -8.51
N PHE A 70 -5.42 -11.88 -8.35
CA PHE A 70 -6.18 -10.76 -8.91
C PHE A 70 -6.13 -10.73 -10.44
N ALA A 71 -4.97 -11.03 -11.05
CA ALA A 71 -4.86 -11.18 -12.48
C ALA A 71 -5.82 -12.24 -13.03
N ALA A 72 -5.95 -13.39 -12.36
CA ALA A 72 -6.92 -14.42 -12.73
C ALA A 72 -8.38 -13.96 -12.53
N LEU A 73 -8.70 -13.30 -11.41
CA LEU A 73 -10.06 -12.82 -11.13
C LEU A 73 -10.55 -11.76 -12.12
N PHE A 74 -9.65 -10.93 -12.63
CA PHE A 74 -9.97 -9.84 -13.54
C PHE A 74 -9.60 -10.13 -15.00
N ALA A 75 -9.25 -11.37 -15.35
CA ALA A 75 -8.79 -11.73 -16.70
C ALA A 75 -9.79 -11.34 -17.81
N ASP A 76 -11.09 -11.44 -17.54
CA ASP A 76 -12.17 -11.11 -18.48
C ASP A 76 -12.76 -9.70 -18.25
N HIS A 77 -12.10 -8.87 -17.44
CA HIS A 77 -12.56 -7.52 -17.11
C HIS A 77 -11.62 -6.45 -17.69
N PRO A 78 -12.13 -5.29 -18.09
CA PRO A 78 -11.28 -4.14 -18.37
C PRO A 78 -10.49 -3.78 -17.11
N VAL A 79 -9.17 -3.66 -17.23
CA VAL A 79 -8.27 -3.27 -16.14
C VAL A 79 -7.53 -2.01 -16.55
N HIS A 80 -7.51 -1.03 -15.66
CA HIS A 80 -6.67 0.16 -15.78
C HIS A 80 -5.52 0.08 -14.77
N ASN A 81 -4.31 -0.07 -15.29
CA ASN A 81 -3.12 -0.11 -14.46
C ASN A 81 -2.70 1.30 -14.06
N LEU A 82 -2.52 1.50 -12.76
CA LEU A 82 -2.09 2.75 -12.17
C LEU A 82 -0.82 2.51 -11.35
N TYR A 83 0.22 3.28 -11.65
CA TYR A 83 1.48 3.24 -10.92
C TYR A 83 1.61 4.45 -10.00
N TYR A 84 2.24 4.24 -8.85
CA TYR A 84 2.39 5.29 -7.85
C TYR A 84 3.27 6.45 -8.38
N GLU A 85 4.30 6.10 -9.16
CA GLU A 85 5.28 7.01 -9.75
C GLU A 85 4.60 7.97 -10.74
N ASP A 86 3.66 7.48 -11.53
CA ASP A 86 2.87 8.28 -12.45
C ASP A 86 1.86 9.17 -11.70
N LEU A 87 1.26 8.66 -10.62
CA LEU A 87 0.38 9.47 -9.80
C LEU A 87 1.14 10.61 -9.09
N ALA A 88 2.36 10.34 -8.63
CA ALA A 88 3.21 11.33 -7.95
C ALA A 88 3.83 12.34 -8.93
N GLY A 89 4.25 11.88 -10.12
CA GLY A 89 4.96 12.72 -11.11
C GLY A 89 4.06 13.42 -12.13
N LYS A 90 2.91 12.81 -12.49
CA LYS A 90 2.02 13.26 -13.57
C LYS A 90 0.55 13.24 -13.14
N GLN A 91 0.30 13.68 -11.91
CA GLN A 91 -0.97 13.50 -11.22
C GLN A 91 -2.23 13.84 -12.04
N ASN A 92 -2.26 15.00 -12.72
CA ASN A 92 -3.44 15.42 -13.47
C ASN A 92 -3.75 14.48 -14.64
N ASP A 93 -2.72 14.09 -15.40
CA ASP A 93 -2.86 13.22 -16.57
C ASP A 93 -3.27 11.82 -16.12
N THR A 94 -2.64 11.31 -15.06
CA THR A 94 -2.93 10.03 -14.45
C THR A 94 -4.38 9.96 -13.94
N LEU A 95 -4.85 10.97 -13.22
CA LEU A 95 -6.23 11.03 -12.72
C LEU A 95 -7.26 11.28 -13.83
N ALA A 96 -6.89 11.97 -14.91
CA ALA A 96 -7.75 12.09 -16.08
C ALA A 96 -7.95 10.72 -16.76
N GLY A 97 -6.89 9.91 -16.88
CA GLY A 97 -6.97 8.54 -17.40
C GLY A 97 -7.90 7.65 -16.57
N VAL A 98 -7.83 7.75 -15.24
CA VAL A 98 -8.75 7.03 -14.34
C VAL A 98 -10.21 7.47 -14.56
N GLN A 99 -10.47 8.78 -14.64
CA GLN A 99 -11.83 9.29 -14.86
C GLN A 99 -12.40 8.86 -16.22
N GLN A 100 -11.57 8.88 -17.26
CA GLN A 100 -11.94 8.36 -18.57
C GLN A 100 -12.26 6.86 -18.53
N PHE A 101 -11.44 6.06 -17.84
CA PHE A 101 -11.67 4.63 -17.68
C PHE A 101 -12.99 4.33 -16.96
N LEU A 102 -13.32 5.13 -15.93
CA LEU A 102 -14.58 5.02 -15.19
C LEU A 102 -15.79 5.58 -15.96
N GLY A 103 -15.59 6.25 -17.09
CA GLY A 103 -16.66 6.85 -17.89
C GLY A 103 -17.36 8.03 -17.20
N VAL A 104 -16.65 8.75 -16.32
CA VAL A 104 -17.18 9.92 -15.60
C VAL A 104 -16.73 11.22 -16.24
N GLU A 105 -17.51 12.29 -16.02
CA GLU A 105 -17.14 13.64 -16.46
C GLU A 105 -15.82 14.09 -15.82
N PRO A 106 -14.82 14.52 -16.62
CA PRO A 106 -13.52 14.94 -16.09
C PRO A 106 -13.66 16.14 -15.14
N ALA A 107 -13.20 15.96 -13.91
CA ALA A 107 -13.06 17.00 -12.92
C ALA A 107 -11.61 17.12 -12.47
N ARG A 108 -11.23 18.32 -12.04
CA ARG A 108 -9.92 18.54 -11.42
C ARG A 108 -9.93 17.97 -10.02
N LEU A 109 -9.10 16.95 -9.79
CA LEU A 109 -8.92 16.31 -8.49
C LEU A 109 -7.64 16.83 -7.82
N ALA A 110 -7.76 17.25 -6.55
CA ALA A 110 -6.64 17.71 -5.74
C ALA A 110 -6.57 16.87 -4.45
N PRO A 111 -5.52 16.05 -4.26
CA PRO A 111 -5.32 15.31 -3.03
C PRO A 111 -5.16 16.29 -1.86
N THR A 112 -5.85 16.00 -0.77
CA THR A 112 -5.70 16.72 0.50
C THR A 112 -4.71 16.04 1.44
N THR A 113 -4.22 14.85 1.05
CA THR A 113 -3.30 14.03 1.84
C THR A 113 -1.86 14.26 1.43
N VAL A 114 -0.95 14.08 2.40
CA VAL A 114 0.49 14.18 2.20
C VAL A 114 1.13 12.79 2.27
N ARG A 115 2.23 12.60 1.54
CA ARG A 115 3.00 11.35 1.56
C ARG A 115 3.51 11.07 2.98
N GLN A 116 3.23 9.89 3.51
CA GLN A 116 3.56 9.53 4.90
C GLN A 116 5.06 9.24 5.12
N ASN A 117 5.71 8.60 4.15
CA ASN A 117 7.14 8.27 4.15
C ASN A 117 7.76 8.73 2.82
N PRO A 118 8.20 10.00 2.73
CA PRO A 118 8.94 10.48 1.57
C PRO A 118 10.40 9.98 1.54
N GLU A 119 10.93 9.48 2.65
CA GLU A 119 12.32 9.02 2.75
C GLU A 119 12.57 7.70 1.98
N PRO A 120 13.76 7.51 1.38
CA PRO A 120 14.17 6.25 0.77
C PRO A 120 14.15 5.07 1.76
N LEU A 121 13.90 3.85 1.27
CA LEU A 121 13.88 2.62 2.09
C LEU A 121 15.16 2.44 2.91
N ARG A 122 16.32 2.74 2.32
CA ARG A 122 17.63 2.73 2.98
C ARG A 122 17.70 3.61 4.24
N GLN A 123 16.87 4.65 4.34
CA GLN A 123 16.79 5.51 5.53
C GLN A 123 15.75 5.05 6.55
N LEU A 124 14.87 4.12 6.17
CA LEU A 124 13.79 3.60 7.04
C LEU A 124 14.15 2.24 7.66
N ILE A 125 15.01 1.46 6.98
CA ILE A 125 15.40 0.12 7.40
C ILE A 125 16.83 0.15 7.96
N GLY A 126 16.99 -0.22 9.22
CA GLY A 126 18.26 -0.18 9.95
C GLY A 126 19.28 -1.20 9.47
N ASN A 127 18.83 -2.34 8.93
CA ASN A 127 19.67 -3.40 8.38
C ASN A 127 19.52 -3.52 6.84
N TYR A 128 19.26 -2.41 6.16
CA TYR A 128 19.02 -2.39 4.70
C TYR A 128 20.16 -3.06 3.91
N ASP A 129 21.42 -2.77 4.24
CA ASP A 129 22.56 -3.30 3.49
C ASP A 129 22.69 -4.82 3.62
N GLU A 130 22.32 -5.39 4.77
CA GLU A 130 22.30 -6.84 4.99
C GLU A 130 21.20 -7.50 4.17
N LEU A 131 20.01 -6.91 4.13
CA LEU A 131 18.89 -7.39 3.32
C LEU A 131 19.21 -7.28 1.83
N PHE A 132 19.74 -6.14 1.39
CA PHE A 132 20.13 -5.96 -0.01
C PHE A 132 21.18 -6.98 -0.43
N ALA A 133 22.16 -7.29 0.42
CA ALA A 133 23.13 -8.34 0.15
C ALA A 133 22.49 -9.74 0.08
N ALA A 134 21.48 -10.02 0.90
CA ALA A 134 20.77 -11.30 0.90
C ALA A 134 19.92 -11.52 -0.37
N PHE A 135 19.35 -10.44 -0.94
CA PHE A 135 18.49 -10.50 -2.13
C PHE A 135 19.20 -10.12 -3.44
N ARG A 136 20.46 -9.69 -3.39
CA ARG A 136 21.22 -9.38 -4.61
C ARG A 136 21.28 -10.60 -5.54
N GLY A 137 20.92 -10.40 -6.80
CA GLY A 137 20.91 -11.43 -7.83
C GLY A 137 19.67 -12.33 -7.81
N THR A 138 18.70 -12.08 -6.92
CA THR A 138 17.37 -12.72 -6.98
C THR A 138 16.39 -11.84 -7.74
N ALA A 139 15.21 -12.39 -8.08
CA ALA A 139 14.14 -11.61 -8.69
C ALA A 139 13.62 -10.48 -7.77
N ASP A 140 13.83 -10.63 -6.46
CA ASP A 140 13.34 -9.72 -5.43
C ASP A 140 14.29 -8.53 -5.18
N GLU A 141 15.47 -8.49 -5.84
CA GLU A 141 16.40 -7.36 -5.76
C GLU A 141 15.74 -6.03 -6.16
N ALA A 142 14.81 -6.05 -7.11
CA ALA A 142 14.10 -4.86 -7.59
C ALA A 142 13.27 -4.14 -6.52
N PHE A 143 12.95 -4.79 -5.40
CA PHE A 143 12.26 -4.13 -4.28
C PHE A 143 13.18 -3.22 -3.44
N PHE A 144 14.49 -3.25 -3.69
CA PHE A 144 15.47 -2.46 -2.95
C PHE A 144 15.98 -1.24 -3.73
N ASP A 145 15.59 -1.02 -4.99
CA ASP A 145 15.98 0.15 -5.79
C ASP A 145 15.32 1.48 -5.35
#